data_AF-A0A8T2JVN8-F1
#
_entry.id   AF-A0A8T2JVN8-F1
#
_cell.length_a   1.000
_cell.length_b   1.000
_cell.length_c   1.000
_cell.angle_alpha   90.00
_cell.angle_beta   90.00
_cell.angle_gamma   90.00
#
_symmetry.space_group_name_H-M   'P 1'
#
loop_
_entity.id
_entity.type
_entity.pdbx_description
1 polymer ?
#
loop_
_entity_poly.entity_id
_entity_poly.type
_entity_poly.pdbx_seq_one_letter_code
_entity_poly.pdbx_strand_id
1 'polypeptide(L)'
;MADTQHKDYHDETYDAIVCFETYGGADKTVSKQELNEYPLQCLYKLFSTGIVQGETLIDLTVTSTTSQILVAADYFKNVIMLESSDANVIETESWLRNEPGALDQTHVAKFVCELKGQSEGWQKQEEKARQAIKQVVKWDITKENPLDDVVLPKADCLISCWYLELVSKDPEMYVKLQKKSLPCSS
;
A
#
# COMPACT_ATOMS: atom_id res chain seq x y z
N MET A 1 24.68 26.59 9.89
CA MET A 1 23.43 26.06 9.31
C MET A 1 23.36 24.62 9.75
N ALA A 2 22.46 24.31 10.68
CA ALA A 2 22.31 22.95 11.19
C ALA A 2 21.85 22.07 10.04
N ASP A 3 22.60 21.01 9.82
CA ASP A 3 22.31 19.94 8.87
C ASP A 3 20.89 19.43 9.15
N THR A 4 19.94 19.70 8.24
CA THR A 4 18.58 19.15 8.28
C THR A 4 18.66 17.67 7.92
N GLN A 5 19.26 16.90 8.82
CA GLN A 5 19.20 15.45 8.84
C GLN A 5 17.77 15.08 9.24
N HIS A 6 16.81 15.23 8.30
CA HIS A 6 15.53 14.54 8.40
C HIS A 6 15.85 13.05 8.43
N LYS A 7 15.77 12.49 9.64
CA LYS A 7 15.94 11.06 9.99
C LYS A 7 14.63 10.30 9.80
N ASP A 8 13.69 10.84 9.04
CA ASP A 8 12.28 10.42 9.03
C ASP A 8 12.06 9.05 8.34
N TYR A 9 13.12 8.40 7.84
CA TYR A 9 13.04 7.09 7.19
C TYR A 9 13.33 5.93 8.14
N HIS A 10 13.89 6.22 9.30
CA HIS A 10 14.07 5.29 10.42
C HIS A 10 13.68 6.03 11.69
N ASP A 11 12.38 6.22 11.85
CA ASP A 11 11.84 6.51 13.16
C ASP A 11 11.88 5.20 13.97
N GLU A 12 12.85 5.08 14.88
CA GLU A 12 12.94 3.95 15.82
C GLU A 12 11.69 3.84 16.72
N THR A 13 10.89 4.91 16.78
CA THR A 13 9.60 4.97 17.48
C THR A 13 8.40 4.73 16.57
N TYR A 14 8.62 4.42 15.28
CA TYR A 14 7.54 4.09 14.35
C TYR A 14 6.80 2.83 14.82
N ASP A 15 5.50 3.00 14.99
CA ASP A 15 4.57 1.92 15.32
C ASP A 15 3.53 1.79 14.20
N ALA A 16 3.54 0.65 13.51
CA ALA A 16 2.65 0.37 12.39
C ALA A 16 1.17 0.38 12.79
N ILE A 17 0.87 -0.14 14.00
CA ILE A 17 -0.50 -0.22 14.53
C ILE A 17 -1.00 1.18 14.85
N VAL A 18 -0.21 1.98 15.59
CA VAL A 18 -0.59 3.37 15.92
C VAL A 18 -0.77 4.20 14.65
N CYS A 19 0.10 3.99 13.65
CA CYS A 19 -0.02 4.67 12.36
C CYS A 19 -1.34 4.30 11.66
N PHE A 20 -1.66 3.00 11.58
CA PHE A 20 -2.92 2.53 11.02
C PHE A 20 -4.13 3.07 11.81
N GLU A 21 -4.16 2.95 13.13
CA GLU A 21 -5.28 3.44 13.96
C GLU A 21 -5.48 4.96 13.82
N THR A 22 -4.40 5.71 13.61
CA THR A 22 -4.45 7.17 13.45
C THR A 22 -5.04 7.59 12.11
N TYR A 23 -4.68 6.91 11.02
CA TYR A 23 -4.98 7.37 9.66
C TYR A 23 -5.94 6.47 8.88
N GLY A 24 -5.91 5.16 9.14
CA GLY A 24 -6.70 4.12 8.48
C GLY A 24 -7.77 3.47 9.36
N GLY A 25 -7.90 3.86 10.64
CA GLY A 25 -8.88 3.27 11.57
C GLY A 25 -10.33 3.75 11.35
N ALA A 26 -11.30 2.95 11.79
CA ALA A 26 -12.73 3.18 11.55
C ALA A 26 -13.30 4.48 12.17
N ASP A 27 -12.73 4.94 13.28
CA ASP A 27 -13.28 6.04 14.10
C ASP A 27 -12.85 7.44 13.65
N LYS A 28 -12.15 7.58 12.52
CA LYS A 28 -11.47 8.83 12.14
C LYS A 28 -12.21 9.58 11.03
N THR A 29 -13.32 10.26 11.30
CA THR A 29 -14.22 10.79 10.24
C THR A 29 -13.56 11.65 9.14
N VAL A 30 -12.71 12.64 9.49
CA VAL A 30 -12.04 13.49 8.48
C VAL A 30 -10.93 12.72 7.76
N SER A 31 -10.02 12.09 8.51
CA SER A 31 -8.91 11.30 7.95
C SER A 31 -9.42 10.14 7.10
N LYS A 32 -10.53 9.50 7.49
CA LYS A 32 -11.19 8.41 6.77
C LYS A 32 -11.63 8.87 5.39
N GLN A 33 -12.20 10.06 5.27
CA GLN A 33 -12.62 10.57 3.96
C GLN A 33 -11.41 10.91 3.08
N GLU A 34 -10.42 11.63 3.60
CA GLU A 34 -9.32 12.17 2.81
C GLU A 34 -8.21 11.15 2.52
N LEU A 35 -7.88 10.29 3.48
CA LEU A 35 -6.75 9.35 3.38
C LEU A 35 -7.17 7.95 2.94
N ASN A 36 -8.46 7.62 3.05
CA ASN A 36 -8.97 6.28 2.73
C ASN A 36 -10.04 6.35 1.62
N GLU A 37 -11.23 6.89 1.90
CA GLU A 37 -12.38 6.79 1.00
C GLU A 37 -12.16 7.47 -0.36
N TYR A 38 -11.65 8.71 -0.37
CA TYR A 38 -11.43 9.47 -1.60
C TYR A 38 -10.34 8.84 -2.49
N PRO A 39 -9.15 8.47 -1.99
CA PRO A 39 -8.16 7.73 -2.76
C PRO A 39 -8.70 6.43 -3.36
N LEU A 40 -9.45 5.64 -2.58
CA LEU A 40 -10.05 4.40 -3.06
C LEU A 40 -11.11 4.63 -4.13
N GLN A 41 -11.92 5.69 -4.02
CA GLN A 41 -12.85 6.10 -5.08
C GLN A 41 -12.12 6.44 -6.38
N CYS A 42 -11.01 7.18 -6.29
CA CYS A 42 -10.19 7.54 -7.45
C CYS A 42 -9.59 6.29 -8.10
N LEU A 43 -8.99 5.38 -7.32
CA LEU A 43 -8.46 4.11 -7.80
C LEU A 43 -9.54 3.24 -8.46
N TYR A 44 -10.70 3.10 -7.81
CA TYR A 44 -11.81 2.32 -8.35
C TYR A 44 -12.28 2.88 -9.70
N LYS A 45 -12.47 4.21 -9.79
CA LYS A 45 -12.86 4.86 -11.06
C LYS A 45 -11.81 4.63 -12.14
N LEU A 46 -10.53 4.79 -11.81
CA LEU A 46 -9.43 4.60 -12.75
C LEU A 46 -9.41 3.18 -13.31
N PHE A 47 -9.41 2.16 -12.45
CA PHE A 47 -9.41 0.77 -12.89
C PHE A 47 -10.69 0.38 -13.63
N SER A 48 -11.84 0.92 -13.23
CA SER A 48 -13.12 0.69 -13.90
C SER A 48 -13.14 1.18 -15.36
N THR A 49 -12.26 2.12 -15.73
CA THR A 49 -12.16 2.58 -17.14
C THR A 49 -11.56 1.53 -18.07
N GLY A 50 -10.83 0.54 -17.55
CA GLY A 50 -10.07 -0.43 -18.34
C GLY A 50 -8.80 0.12 -18.98
N ILE A 51 -8.47 1.41 -18.79
CA ILE A 51 -7.24 2.02 -19.32
C ILE A 51 -6.00 1.43 -18.62
N VAL A 52 -6.10 1.23 -17.30
CA VAL A 52 -5.06 0.61 -16.49
C VAL A 52 -5.46 -0.83 -16.22
N GLN A 53 -4.75 -1.75 -16.85
CA GLN A 53 -5.00 -3.19 -16.80
C GLN A 53 -3.68 -3.95 -16.94
N GLY A 54 -3.67 -5.20 -16.49
CA GLY A 54 -2.50 -6.05 -16.57
C GLY A 54 -2.65 -7.26 -15.66
N GLU A 55 -1.56 -8.00 -15.51
CA GLU A 55 -1.49 -9.17 -14.66
C GLU A 55 -0.85 -8.84 -13.31
N THR A 56 0.25 -8.08 -13.33
CA THR A 56 1.09 -7.80 -12.15
C THR A 56 1.04 -6.34 -11.73
N LEU A 57 0.79 -6.12 -10.44
CA LEU A 57 0.80 -4.80 -9.80
C LEU A 57 1.82 -4.78 -8.66
N ILE A 58 2.62 -3.72 -8.63
CA ILE A 58 3.46 -3.39 -7.47
C ILE A 58 2.79 -2.27 -6.70
N ASP A 59 2.68 -2.44 -5.39
CA ASP A 59 2.10 -1.48 -4.47
C ASP A 59 3.18 -0.94 -3.54
N LEU A 60 3.35 0.38 -3.49
CA LEU A 60 4.31 1.06 -2.62
C LEU A 60 3.58 2.13 -1.81
N THR A 61 3.10 1.77 -0.63
CA THR A 61 2.30 2.67 0.21
C THR A 61 2.88 2.84 1.59
N VAL A 62 2.52 3.95 2.24
CA VAL A 62 2.78 4.10 3.67
C VAL A 62 1.79 3.23 4.42
N THR A 63 2.26 2.63 5.52
CA THR A 63 1.51 1.82 6.50
C THR A 63 1.08 0.45 6.01
N SER A 64 0.82 -0.45 6.95
CA SER A 64 0.35 -1.83 6.73
C SER A 64 -1.12 -1.95 6.26
N THR A 65 -1.70 -0.89 5.66
CA THR A 65 -3.05 -0.99 5.09
C THR A 65 -3.01 -1.74 3.76
N THR A 66 -3.95 -2.65 3.59
CA THR A 66 -4.24 -3.33 2.33
C THR A 66 -5.40 -2.67 1.58
N SER A 67 -5.76 -1.42 1.96
CA SER A 67 -6.93 -0.68 1.46
C SER A 67 -6.96 -0.57 -0.07
N GLN A 68 -5.85 -0.13 -0.67
CA GLN A 68 -5.71 -0.02 -2.12
C GLN A 68 -5.80 -1.39 -2.81
N ILE A 69 -5.36 -2.46 -2.14
CA ILE A 69 -5.43 -3.82 -2.68
C ILE A 69 -6.85 -4.37 -2.66
N LEU A 70 -7.67 -3.98 -1.69
CA LEU A 70 -9.10 -4.30 -1.69
C LEU A 70 -9.78 -3.81 -2.97
N VAL A 71 -9.36 -2.69 -3.55
CA VAL A 71 -9.86 -2.24 -4.86
C VAL A 71 -9.11 -2.96 -6.01
N ALA A 72 -7.78 -2.99 -5.96
CA ALA A 72 -6.96 -3.51 -7.05
C ALA A 72 -7.17 -4.99 -7.35
N ALA A 73 -7.54 -5.81 -6.35
CA ALA A 73 -7.72 -7.26 -6.50
C ALA A 73 -8.83 -7.67 -7.48
N ASP A 74 -9.74 -6.75 -7.81
CA ASP A 74 -10.70 -6.97 -8.88
C ASP A 74 -10.06 -7.02 -10.27
N TYR A 75 -8.96 -6.27 -10.45
CA TYR A 75 -8.34 -5.99 -11.74
C TYR A 75 -6.99 -6.68 -11.92
N PHE A 76 -6.22 -6.85 -10.84
CA PHE A 76 -4.91 -7.49 -10.84
C PHE A 76 -4.93 -8.77 -10.02
N LYS A 77 -4.23 -9.80 -10.50
CA LYS A 77 -4.19 -11.13 -9.85
C LYS A 77 -2.86 -11.41 -9.17
N ASN A 78 -1.80 -10.71 -9.55
CA ASN A 78 -0.49 -10.83 -8.96
C ASN A 78 -0.07 -9.47 -8.37
N VAL A 79 -0.31 -9.29 -7.07
CA VAL A 79 0.06 -8.08 -6.34
C VAL A 79 1.33 -8.34 -5.54
N ILE A 80 2.29 -7.42 -5.62
CA ILE A 80 3.49 -7.39 -4.78
C ILE A 80 3.44 -6.13 -3.95
N MET A 81 3.45 -6.26 -2.63
CA MET A 81 3.47 -5.13 -1.71
C MET A 81 4.89 -4.82 -1.29
N LEU A 82 5.27 -3.55 -1.35
CA LEU A 82 6.55 -3.03 -0.90
C LEU A 82 6.34 -2.27 0.41
N GLU A 83 6.92 -2.80 1.49
CA GLU A 83 6.74 -2.27 2.84
C GLU A 83 8.04 -1.65 3.36
N SER A 84 7.94 -0.47 3.94
CA SER A 84 9.11 0.33 4.33
C SER A 84 9.75 -0.11 5.65
N SER A 85 8.99 -0.71 6.55
CA SER A 85 9.44 -1.11 7.89
C SER A 85 9.18 -2.61 8.13
N ASP A 86 9.97 -3.22 9.02
CA ASP A 86 9.76 -4.63 9.36
C ASP A 86 8.44 -4.81 10.11
N ALA A 87 8.06 -3.81 10.91
CA ALA A 87 6.75 -3.75 11.56
C ALA A 87 5.60 -3.80 10.53
N ASN A 88 5.68 -3.02 9.44
CA ASN A 88 4.65 -3.07 8.40
C ASN A 88 4.61 -4.42 7.69
N VAL A 89 5.77 -5.00 7.37
CA VAL A 89 5.83 -6.37 6.81
C VAL A 89 5.10 -7.34 7.73
N ILE A 90 5.39 -7.32 9.03
CA ILE A 90 4.77 -8.22 10.02
C ILE A 90 3.26 -8.03 10.08
N GLU A 91 2.77 -6.80 10.18
CA GLU A 91 1.33 -6.50 10.28
C GLU A 91 0.58 -6.88 9.00
N THR A 92 1.12 -6.56 7.83
CA THR A 92 0.53 -6.93 6.53
C THR A 92 0.47 -8.46 6.40
N GLU A 93 1.55 -9.16 6.75
CA GLU A 93 1.63 -10.62 6.75
C GLU A 93 0.67 -11.28 7.75
N SER A 94 0.47 -10.67 8.93
CA SER A 94 -0.50 -11.13 9.94
C SER A 94 -1.94 -11.05 9.40
N TRP A 95 -2.29 -9.94 8.73
CA TRP A 95 -3.59 -9.78 8.08
C TRP A 95 -3.80 -10.76 6.91
N LEU A 96 -2.74 -11.02 6.12
CA LEU A 96 -2.76 -12.00 5.03
C LEU A 96 -3.03 -13.41 5.52
N ARG A 97 -2.45 -13.80 6.67
CA ARG A 97 -2.67 -15.11 7.29
C ARG A 97 -3.95 -15.20 8.12
N ASN A 98 -4.71 -14.10 8.22
CA ASN A 98 -5.92 -14.00 9.03
C ASN A 98 -5.66 -14.42 10.49
N GLU A 99 -4.55 -13.96 11.05
CA GLU A 99 -4.16 -14.27 12.42
C GLU A 99 -5.06 -13.55 13.44
N PRO A 100 -5.33 -14.16 14.62
CA PRO A 100 -6.00 -13.46 15.70
C PRO A 100 -5.21 -12.21 16.12
N GLY A 101 -5.86 -11.04 16.11
CA GLY A 101 -5.24 -9.77 16.49
C GLY A 101 -4.65 -8.98 15.32
N ALA A 102 -4.71 -9.49 14.09
CA ALA A 102 -4.37 -8.71 12.91
C ALA A 102 -5.29 -7.47 12.79
N LEU A 103 -4.75 -6.40 12.20
CA LEU A 103 -5.46 -5.12 12.02
C LEU A 103 -6.82 -5.31 11.34
N ASP A 104 -7.89 -4.80 11.97
CA ASP A 104 -9.24 -4.88 11.42
C ASP A 104 -9.45 -3.87 10.28
N GLN A 105 -9.50 -4.39 9.05
CA GLN A 105 -9.73 -3.61 7.83
C GLN A 105 -11.17 -3.79 7.28
N THR A 106 -12.07 -4.42 8.06
CA THR A 106 -13.45 -4.72 7.65
C THR A 106 -14.20 -3.48 7.17
N HIS A 107 -14.00 -2.35 7.83
CA HIS A 107 -14.66 -1.09 7.48
C HIS A 107 -14.27 -0.58 6.09
N VAL A 108 -13.02 -0.80 5.68
CA VAL A 108 -12.53 -0.47 4.33
C VAL A 108 -13.12 -1.44 3.31
N ALA A 109 -13.12 -2.74 3.61
CA ALA A 109 -13.68 -3.76 2.72
C ALA A 109 -15.17 -3.52 2.45
N LYS A 110 -15.94 -3.14 3.49
CA LYS A 110 -17.35 -2.73 3.34
C LYS A 110 -17.50 -1.53 2.43
N PHE A 111 -16.69 -0.48 2.63
CA PHE A 111 -16.71 0.70 1.78
C PHE A 111 -16.40 0.36 0.31
N VAL A 112 -15.40 -0.50 0.06
CA VAL A 112 -15.07 -0.96 -1.31
C VAL A 112 -16.25 -1.73 -1.93
N CYS A 113 -16.95 -2.58 -1.17
CA CYS A 113 -18.17 -3.23 -1.64
C CYS A 113 -19.26 -2.21 -1.98
N GLU A 114 -19.47 -1.18 -1.15
CA GLU A 114 -20.43 -0.11 -1.41
C GLU A 114 -20.09 0.67 -2.69
N LEU A 115 -18.81 0.97 -2.96
CA LEU A 115 -18.36 1.60 -4.21
C LEU A 115 -18.76 0.78 -5.45
N LYS A 116 -18.81 -0.55 -5.30
CA LYS A 116 -19.20 -1.50 -6.35
C LYS A 116 -20.71 -1.70 -6.45
N GLY A 117 -21.50 -1.00 -5.62
CA GLY A 117 -22.95 -1.20 -5.53
C GLY A 117 -23.35 -2.51 -4.85
N GLN A 118 -22.47 -3.08 -4.02
CA GLN A 118 -22.69 -4.34 -3.31
C GLN A 118 -22.77 -4.06 -1.81
N SER A 119 -23.91 -4.28 -1.18
CA SER A 119 -24.09 -4.06 0.27
C SER A 119 -23.56 -5.22 1.14
N GLU A 120 -23.32 -6.38 0.53
CA GLU A 120 -22.82 -7.60 1.19
C GLU A 120 -21.60 -8.14 0.45
N GLY A 121 -20.77 -8.94 1.13
CA GLY A 121 -19.63 -9.62 0.51
C GLY A 121 -18.24 -9.08 0.85
N TRP A 122 -18.12 -8.22 1.87
CA TRP A 122 -16.83 -7.71 2.33
C TRP A 122 -15.83 -8.83 2.65
N GLN A 123 -16.28 -9.96 3.23
CA GLN A 123 -15.42 -11.12 3.50
C GLN A 123 -14.81 -11.70 2.21
N LYS A 124 -15.63 -11.76 1.15
CA LYS A 124 -15.18 -12.23 -0.16
C LYS A 124 -14.19 -11.24 -0.79
N GLN A 125 -14.37 -9.95 -0.54
CA GLN A 125 -13.44 -8.93 -1.03
C GLN A 125 -12.10 -9.01 -0.33
N GLU A 126 -12.08 -9.18 1.00
CA GLU A 126 -10.83 -9.40 1.74
C GLU A 126 -10.12 -10.66 1.27
N GLU A 127 -10.84 -11.77 1.15
CA GLU A 127 -10.25 -13.03 0.66
C GLU A 127 -9.69 -12.88 -0.75
N LYS A 128 -10.38 -12.14 -1.62
CA LYS A 128 -9.90 -11.83 -2.96
C LYS A 128 -8.60 -11.01 -2.93
N ALA A 129 -8.50 -10.05 -2.02
CA ALA A 129 -7.29 -9.26 -1.83
C ALA A 129 -6.13 -10.11 -1.27
N ARG A 130 -6.37 -10.93 -0.24
CA ARG A 130 -5.39 -11.88 0.29
C ARG A 130 -4.86 -12.82 -0.80
N GLN A 131 -5.75 -13.34 -1.65
CA GLN A 131 -5.35 -14.21 -2.76
C GLN A 131 -4.59 -13.48 -3.87
N ALA A 132 -4.87 -12.20 -4.10
CA ALA A 132 -4.18 -11.41 -5.13
C ALA A 132 -2.75 -11.08 -4.70
N ILE A 133 -2.50 -10.88 -3.41
CA ILE A 133 -1.18 -10.61 -2.85
C ILE A 133 -0.34 -11.89 -2.92
N LYS A 134 0.78 -11.82 -3.65
CA LYS A 134 1.71 -12.95 -3.85
C LYS A 134 2.97 -12.82 -3.03
N GLN A 135 3.34 -11.60 -2.67
CA GLN A 135 4.57 -11.31 -1.98
C GLN A 135 4.46 -9.98 -1.23
N VAL A 136 4.98 -9.95 0.00
CA VAL A 136 5.29 -8.73 0.75
C VAL A 136 6.81 -8.63 0.83
N VAL A 137 7.36 -7.51 0.37
CA VAL A 137 8.82 -7.31 0.23
C VAL A 137 9.23 -6.07 1.00
N LYS A 138 10.33 -6.19 1.74
CA LYS A 138 10.96 -5.05 2.40
C LYS A 138 11.53 -4.08 1.36
N TRP A 139 11.17 -2.80 1.47
CA TRP A 139 11.69 -1.70 0.67
C TRP A 139 12.44 -0.71 1.58
N ASP A 140 13.77 -0.83 1.61
CA ASP A 140 14.64 -0.08 2.52
C ASP A 140 15.47 0.97 1.78
N ILE A 141 14.97 2.20 1.74
CA ILE A 141 15.65 3.31 1.04
C ILE A 141 16.98 3.75 1.67
N THR A 142 17.34 3.22 2.84
CA THR A 142 18.64 3.51 3.46
C THR A 142 19.76 2.68 2.85
N LYS A 143 19.41 1.59 2.17
CA LYS A 143 20.33 0.78 1.37
C LYS A 143 20.56 1.38 0.00
N GLU A 144 21.72 1.08 -0.60
CA GLU A 144 22.02 1.46 -1.98
C GLU A 144 20.99 0.87 -2.96
N ASN A 145 20.65 -0.41 -2.76
CA ASN A 145 19.52 -1.09 -3.40
C ASN A 145 18.38 -1.31 -2.38
N PRO A 146 17.22 -0.63 -2.53
CA PRO A 146 16.11 -0.78 -1.58
C PRO A 146 15.50 -2.17 -1.49
N LEU A 147 15.68 -2.99 -2.51
CA LEU A 147 15.16 -4.37 -2.58
C LEU A 147 16.19 -5.42 -2.15
N ASP A 148 17.41 -5.01 -1.77
CA ASP A 148 18.50 -5.93 -1.44
C ASP A 148 18.78 -6.94 -2.57
N ASP A 149 18.72 -8.24 -2.31
CA ASP A 149 18.85 -9.30 -3.33
C ASP A 149 17.53 -9.65 -4.03
N VAL A 150 16.41 -9.01 -3.68
CA VAL A 150 15.10 -9.33 -4.26
C VAL A 150 14.99 -8.77 -5.68
N VAL A 151 14.74 -9.66 -6.63
CA VAL A 151 14.45 -9.31 -8.03
C VAL A 151 12.94 -9.39 -8.25
N LEU A 152 12.31 -8.23 -8.47
CA LEU A 152 10.88 -8.16 -8.78
C LEU A 152 10.61 -8.55 -10.24
N PRO A 153 9.49 -9.22 -10.54
CA PRO A 153 9.07 -9.44 -11.91
C PRO A 153 8.71 -8.10 -12.58
N LYS A 154 8.59 -8.14 -13.92
CA LYS A 154 8.02 -7.01 -14.65
C LYS A 154 6.58 -6.76 -14.16
N ALA A 155 6.29 -5.52 -13.80
CA ALA A 155 4.95 -5.10 -13.42
C ALA A 155 4.27 -4.35 -14.57
N ASP A 156 2.96 -4.52 -14.69
CA ASP A 156 2.11 -3.78 -15.62
C ASP A 156 1.63 -2.47 -15.00
N CYS A 157 1.58 -2.41 -13.67
CA CYS A 157 1.16 -1.24 -12.91
C CYS A 157 2.01 -1.06 -11.64
N LEU A 158 2.34 0.19 -11.32
CA LEU A 158 2.86 0.60 -10.02
C LEU A 158 1.86 1.58 -9.41
N ILE A 159 1.39 1.29 -8.20
CA ILE A 159 0.70 2.26 -7.35
C ILE A 159 1.70 2.76 -6.31
N SER A 160 1.74 4.09 -6.12
CA SER A 160 2.35 4.69 -4.94
C SER A 160 1.35 5.63 -4.29
N CYS A 161 1.05 5.42 -3.01
CA CYS A 161 0.20 6.31 -2.23
C CYS A 161 0.92 6.77 -0.97
N TRP A 162 1.08 8.09 -0.83
CA TRP A 162 1.67 8.79 0.32
C TRP A 162 3.15 8.53 0.58
N TYR A 163 3.71 7.44 0.05
CA TYR A 163 5.05 6.98 0.42
C TYR A 163 6.13 7.90 -0.12
N LEU A 164 6.15 8.14 -1.43
CA LEU A 164 7.17 8.98 -2.05
C LEU A 164 7.13 10.40 -1.52
N GLU A 165 5.94 10.94 -1.25
CA GLU A 165 5.76 12.27 -0.65
C GLU A 165 6.29 12.32 0.78
N LEU A 166 6.02 11.28 1.58
CA LEU A 166 6.52 11.17 2.95
C LEU A 166 8.04 11.03 2.97
N VAL A 167 8.59 10.22 2.06
CA VAL A 167 10.00 9.84 2.12
C VAL A 167 10.94 10.70 1.27
N SER A 168 10.49 11.74 0.58
CA SER A 168 11.36 12.54 -0.29
C SER A 168 11.66 13.90 0.32
N LYS A 169 12.95 14.23 0.49
CA LYS A 169 13.38 15.54 1.03
C LYS A 169 13.22 16.68 0.03
N ASP A 170 13.30 16.33 -1.25
CA ASP A 170 13.27 17.25 -2.36
C ASP A 170 12.69 16.55 -3.61
N PRO A 171 12.35 17.31 -4.66
CA PRO A 171 11.83 16.74 -5.90
C PRO A 171 12.80 15.79 -6.62
N GLU A 172 14.11 15.95 -6.44
CA GLU A 172 15.11 15.09 -7.09
C GLU A 172 15.10 13.68 -6.49
N MET A 173 15.02 13.60 -5.16
CA MET A 173 14.86 12.34 -4.43
C MET A 173 13.56 11.64 -4.80
N TYR A 174 12.45 12.39 -4.93
CA TYR A 174 11.16 11.85 -5.35
C TYR A 174 11.27 11.13 -6.70
N VAL A 175 11.81 11.82 -7.71
CA VAL A 175 11.99 11.27 -9.07
C VAL A 175 12.95 10.08 -9.05
N LYS A 176 14.01 10.13 -8.24
CA LYS A 176 14.97 9.03 -8.09
C LYS A 176 14.30 7.78 -7.50
N LEU A 177 13.52 7.93 -6.43
CA LEU A 177 12.82 6.82 -5.80
C LEU A 177 11.73 6.25 -6.69
N GLN A 178 10.96 7.10 -7.37
CA GLN A 178 9.96 6.69 -8.36
C GLN A 178 10.58 5.83 -9.48
N LYS A 179 11.76 6.22 -9.99
CA LYS A 179 12.46 5.42 -11.01
C LYS A 179 12.97 4.09 -10.47
N LYS A 180 13.40 4.04 -9.21
CA LYS A 180 13.86 2.80 -8.57
C LYS A 180 12.72 1.81 -8.30
N SER A 181 11.51 2.30 -8.01
CA SER A 181 10.34 1.45 -7.73
C SER A 181 9.68 0.89 -8.99
N LEU A 182 10.05 1.40 -10.16
CA LEU A 182 9.68 0.82 -11.45
C LEU A 182 10.73 -0.23 -11.84
N PRO A 183 10.47 -1.54 -11.70
CA PRO A 183 11.35 -2.54 -12.29
C PRO A 183 11.38 -2.27 -13.80
N CYS A 184 12.57 -1.93 -14.31
CA CYS A 184 12.77 -1.38 -15.65
C CYS A 184 11.92 -2.13 -16.69
N SER A 185 10.97 -1.42 -17.30
CA SER A 185 10.47 -1.79 -18.62
C SER A 185 11.66 -1.71 -19.57
N SER A 186 12.09 -2.89 -20.03
CA SER A 186 13.01 -3.03 -21.16
C SER A 186 12.48 -2.35 -22.41
#